data_AF-W3VK22-F1
#
_entry.id   AF-W3VK22-F1
#
_cell.length_a   1.000
_cell.length_b   1.000
_cell.length_c   1.000
_cell.angle_alpha   90.00
_cell.angle_beta   90.00
_cell.angle_gamma   90.00
#
_symmetry.space_group_name_H-M   'P 1'
#
loop_
_entity.id
_entity.type
_entity.pdbx_description
1 polymer ?
#
loop_
_entity_poly.entity_id
_entity_poly.type
_entity_poly.pdbx_seq_one_letter_code
_entity_poly.pdbx_strand_id
1 'polypeptide(L)'
;MSEIPLVGSFAASAHAGSPTKSLLTQQGEARDALLHIAMAQVLPDDSGLHAIPRSGLSKLENWAAKAAQEGADVVVFPEYFLSGATHELWSSVRGQQSQAEQGEQAWLDVILHVARKYNVDVVAGTVVELDAKAELPHRKDGGELYNTSYYVSRAGEVHRYTKQNLWHPERATLSNSHPGSHPDQHELATFVIETKRGTRVRAAMAICWDLAWYDRFNQMLTPPFSAASDLDRDGQVKGPDVIFAPTCWYASDGGSAALAWNPCAEARLLDSLTQARAVEIEALVVMCNIAGPIFSPDQIQSLTQQIKANPDTDLPLIGLGRSTIASPFLGIAAQTPDANEALLLQSIDLNVLLDARQVYRMRYDHALR
;
A
#
# COMPACT_ATOMS: atom_id res chain seq x y z
N MET A 1 -17.74 -6.95 19.99
CA MET A 1 -16.84 -6.29 19.02
C MET A 1 -17.55 -5.05 18.55
N SER A 2 -16.89 -3.89 18.56
CA SER A 2 -17.43 -2.69 17.93
C SER A 2 -17.63 -2.95 16.44
N GLU A 3 -18.69 -2.38 15.87
CA GLU A 3 -18.95 -2.46 14.43
C GLU A 3 -17.82 -1.78 13.65
N ILE A 4 -17.31 -2.40 12.58
CA ILE A 4 -16.28 -1.81 11.71
C ILE A 4 -16.95 -0.70 10.88
N PRO A 5 -16.53 0.57 11.02
CA PRO A 5 -17.13 1.67 10.27
C PRO A 5 -16.87 1.49 8.77
N LEU A 6 -17.93 1.56 7.96
CA LEU A 6 -17.84 1.49 6.51
C LEU A 6 -17.84 2.89 5.90
N VAL A 7 -16.99 3.10 4.90
CA VAL A 7 -17.02 4.28 4.03
C VAL A 7 -17.22 3.80 2.60
N GLY A 8 -18.21 4.34 1.91
CA GLY A 8 -18.56 3.90 0.57
C GLY A 8 -19.28 2.55 0.54
N SER A 9 -19.40 1.98 -0.65
CA SER A 9 -19.99 0.67 -0.89
C SER A 9 -19.53 0.15 -2.24
N PHE A 10 -19.70 -1.16 -2.44
CA PHE A 10 -19.50 -1.75 -3.75
C PHE A 10 -20.75 -1.59 -4.62
N ALA A 11 -20.54 -1.24 -5.89
CA ALA A 11 -21.62 -0.98 -6.83
C ALA A 11 -21.47 -1.86 -8.09
N ALA A 12 -22.61 -2.24 -8.68
CA ALA A 12 -22.64 -2.91 -9.99
C ALA A 12 -22.25 -1.98 -11.15
N SER A 13 -22.21 -0.67 -10.90
CA SER A 13 -21.69 0.38 -11.79
C SER A 13 -20.81 1.32 -10.97
N ALA A 14 -19.51 1.38 -11.27
CA ALA A 14 -18.49 2.00 -10.42
C ALA A 14 -18.75 3.49 -10.11
N HIS A 15 -19.30 4.26 -11.07
CA HIS A 15 -19.56 5.69 -10.93
C HIS A 15 -20.81 6.12 -11.72
N ALA A 16 -21.47 7.19 -11.28
CA ALA A 16 -22.61 7.79 -11.98
C ALA A 16 -22.20 8.20 -13.41
N GLY A 17 -22.83 7.60 -14.42
CA GLY A 17 -22.57 7.90 -15.83
C GLY A 17 -21.48 7.05 -16.51
N SER A 18 -20.85 6.08 -15.81
CA SER A 18 -19.93 5.14 -16.47
C SER A 18 -20.71 4.26 -17.46
N PRO A 19 -20.26 4.13 -18.71
CA PRO A 19 -20.84 3.14 -19.62
C PRO A 19 -20.47 1.75 -19.08
N THR A 20 -21.45 1.01 -18.56
CA THR A 20 -21.32 -0.39 -18.13
C THR A 20 -21.00 -1.29 -19.34
N LYS A 21 -19.75 -1.24 -19.78
CA LYS A 21 -19.22 -2.00 -20.90
C LYS A 21 -18.30 -3.08 -20.37
N SER A 22 -18.38 -4.27 -20.98
CA SER A 22 -17.38 -5.30 -20.77
C SER A 22 -15.99 -4.77 -21.15
N LEU A 23 -14.99 -5.16 -20.37
CA LEU A 23 -13.59 -4.95 -20.71
C LEU A 23 -13.25 -5.91 -21.84
N LEU A 24 -12.80 -5.40 -22.98
CA LEU A 24 -12.34 -6.26 -24.08
C LEU A 24 -10.84 -6.53 -23.92
N THR A 25 -10.40 -7.77 -24.07
CA THR A 25 -8.96 -8.07 -24.15
C THR A 25 -8.37 -7.61 -25.49
N GLN A 26 -7.05 -7.68 -25.65
CA GLN A 26 -6.41 -7.44 -26.94
C GLN A 26 -6.96 -8.37 -28.05
N GLN A 27 -7.36 -9.59 -27.70
CA GLN A 27 -7.95 -10.58 -28.61
C GLN A 27 -9.46 -10.38 -28.81
N GLY A 28 -10.07 -9.37 -28.17
CA GLY A 28 -11.50 -9.06 -28.26
C GLY A 28 -12.39 -9.93 -27.37
N GLU A 29 -11.83 -10.67 -26.42
CA GLU A 29 -12.62 -11.42 -25.44
C GLU A 29 -13.25 -10.47 -24.42
N ALA A 30 -14.53 -10.68 -24.09
CA ALA A 30 -15.21 -9.90 -23.08
C ALA A 30 -14.89 -10.40 -21.66
N ARG A 31 -14.48 -9.48 -20.78
CA ARG A 31 -14.19 -9.67 -19.36
C ARG A 31 -15.03 -8.71 -18.52
N ASP A 32 -15.20 -9.04 -17.25
CA ASP A 32 -15.79 -8.13 -16.28
C ASP A 32 -14.82 -6.96 -16.02
N ALA A 33 -15.31 -5.73 -16.07
CA ALA A 33 -14.46 -4.57 -15.95
C ALA A 33 -14.23 -4.13 -14.50
N LEU A 34 -14.97 -4.68 -13.53
CA LEU A 34 -14.93 -4.17 -12.16
C LEU A 34 -13.76 -4.76 -11.39
N LEU A 35 -13.18 -3.93 -10.53
CA LEU A 35 -12.29 -4.32 -9.43
C LEU A 35 -12.87 -3.76 -8.13
N HIS A 36 -13.15 -4.63 -7.15
CA HIS A 36 -13.66 -4.29 -5.82
C HIS A 36 -12.51 -4.24 -4.82
N ILE A 37 -12.21 -3.03 -4.36
CA ILE A 37 -11.08 -2.74 -3.48
C ILE A 37 -11.61 -2.33 -2.11
N ALA A 38 -11.14 -3.02 -1.07
CA ALA A 38 -11.31 -2.59 0.30
C ALA A 38 -9.98 -2.06 0.87
N MET A 39 -9.99 -0.96 1.61
CA MET A 39 -8.82 -0.45 2.34
C MET A 39 -9.16 -0.35 3.83
N ALA A 40 -8.37 -1.01 4.65
CA ALA A 40 -8.52 -1.02 6.10
C ALA A 40 -7.64 0.07 6.71
N GLN A 41 -8.15 1.30 6.82
CA GLN A 41 -7.50 2.35 7.59
C GLN A 41 -7.63 2.00 9.06
N VAL A 42 -6.55 1.55 9.69
CA VAL A 42 -6.56 1.03 11.06
C VAL A 42 -5.45 1.64 11.89
N LEU A 43 -5.64 1.68 13.20
CA LEU A 43 -4.58 2.03 14.15
C LEU A 43 -3.50 0.95 14.15
N PRO A 44 -2.22 1.32 14.35
CA PRO A 44 -1.14 0.36 14.42
C PRO A 44 -1.25 -0.49 15.68
N ASP A 45 -0.73 -1.71 15.62
CA ASP A 45 -0.52 -2.54 16.81
C ASP A 45 0.85 -2.27 17.42
N ASP A 46 0.87 -1.45 18.48
CA ASP A 46 2.09 -1.09 19.20
C ASP A 46 2.62 -2.22 20.11
N SER A 47 1.91 -3.36 20.20
CA SER A 47 2.44 -4.54 20.92
C SER A 47 3.46 -5.33 20.10
N GLY A 48 3.44 -5.17 18.77
CA GLY A 48 4.31 -5.86 17.82
C GLY A 48 3.83 -7.26 17.43
N LEU A 49 4.31 -7.74 16.28
CA LEU A 49 3.84 -8.97 15.61
C LEU A 49 3.96 -10.24 16.46
N HIS A 50 4.94 -10.28 17.37
CA HIS A 50 5.26 -11.45 18.19
C HIS A 50 4.63 -11.41 19.59
N ALA A 51 3.82 -10.39 19.90
CA ALA A 51 3.12 -10.31 21.18
C ALA A 51 2.07 -11.43 21.37
N ILE A 52 1.79 -11.77 22.64
CA ILE A 52 0.70 -12.67 23.02
C ILE A 52 -0.26 -11.88 23.92
N PRO A 53 -1.54 -11.71 23.55
CA PRO A 53 -2.18 -12.19 22.31
C PRO A 53 -1.72 -11.42 21.06
N ARG A 54 -1.77 -12.06 19.88
CA ARG A 54 -1.40 -11.46 18.59
C ARG A 54 -2.52 -10.53 18.06
N SER A 55 -2.70 -9.37 18.67
CA SER A 55 -3.80 -8.45 18.37
C SER A 55 -3.87 -8.01 16.91
N GLY A 56 -2.73 -7.71 16.28
CA GLY A 56 -2.65 -7.26 14.89
C GLY A 56 -3.18 -8.30 13.91
N LEU A 57 -2.86 -9.58 14.11
CA LEU A 57 -3.37 -10.67 13.28
C LEU A 57 -4.86 -10.91 13.50
N SER A 58 -5.35 -10.83 14.74
CA SER A 58 -6.80 -10.91 15.01
C SER A 58 -7.55 -9.75 14.36
N LYS A 59 -6.97 -8.55 14.37
CA LYS A 59 -7.53 -7.38 13.68
C LYS A 59 -7.54 -7.58 12.17
N LEU A 60 -6.43 -8.03 11.58
CA LEU A 60 -6.35 -8.38 10.16
C LEU A 60 -7.46 -9.36 9.78
N GLU A 61 -7.63 -10.45 10.52
CA GLU A 61 -8.67 -11.44 10.24
C GLU A 61 -10.07 -10.84 10.28
N ASN A 62 -10.41 -10.09 11.34
CA ASN A 62 -11.73 -9.48 11.47
C ASN A 62 -12.05 -8.51 10.33
N TRP A 63 -11.07 -7.69 9.92
CA TRP A 63 -11.24 -6.70 8.87
C TRP A 63 -11.27 -7.34 7.48
N ALA A 64 -10.45 -8.36 7.23
CA ALA A 64 -10.49 -9.13 5.99
C ALA A 64 -11.81 -9.92 5.84
N ALA A 65 -12.31 -10.50 6.94
CA ALA A 65 -13.61 -11.15 6.98
C ALA A 65 -14.74 -10.17 6.61
N LYS A 66 -14.70 -8.95 7.16
CA LYS A 66 -15.68 -7.91 6.83
C LYS A 66 -15.56 -7.46 5.37
N ALA A 67 -14.37 -7.21 4.86
CA ALA A 67 -14.15 -6.86 3.45
C ALA A 67 -14.67 -7.96 2.50
N ALA A 68 -14.43 -9.23 2.84
CA ALA A 68 -14.93 -10.37 2.09
C ALA A 68 -16.46 -10.46 2.11
N GLN A 69 -17.09 -10.21 3.27
CA GLN A 69 -18.55 -10.17 3.43
C GLN A 69 -19.19 -9.12 2.50
N GLU A 70 -18.54 -7.96 2.36
CA GLU A 70 -19.01 -6.90 1.47
C GLU A 70 -18.79 -7.25 -0.02
N GLY A 71 -17.88 -8.17 -0.33
CA GLY A 71 -17.63 -8.64 -1.69
C GLY A 71 -16.31 -8.17 -2.31
N ALA A 72 -15.34 -7.74 -1.50
CA ALA A 72 -14.04 -7.27 -1.97
C ALA A 72 -13.28 -8.36 -2.74
N ASP A 73 -12.62 -8.00 -3.84
CA ASP A 73 -11.59 -8.85 -4.44
C ASP A 73 -10.35 -8.84 -3.55
N VAL A 74 -9.89 -7.64 -3.19
CA VAL A 74 -8.69 -7.42 -2.39
C VAL A 74 -8.98 -6.49 -1.21
N VAL A 75 -8.39 -6.80 -0.06
CA VAL A 75 -8.30 -5.89 1.08
C VAL A 75 -6.84 -5.46 1.29
N VAL A 76 -6.63 -4.16 1.43
CA VAL A 76 -5.31 -3.55 1.62
C VAL A 76 -5.19 -3.02 3.04
N PHE A 77 -4.08 -3.34 3.70
CA PHE A 77 -3.75 -2.84 5.02
C PHE A 77 -2.55 -1.87 5.00
N PRO A 78 -2.41 -1.01 6.03
CA PRO A 78 -1.37 0.00 6.08
C PRO A 78 0.02 -0.57 6.39
N GLU A 79 1.05 0.22 6.13
CA GLU A 79 2.41 -0.10 6.59
C GLU A 79 2.46 -0.16 8.13
N TYR A 80 3.32 -1.01 8.68
CA TYR A 80 3.61 -1.18 10.11
C TYR A 80 2.44 -1.56 11.03
N PHE A 81 1.19 -1.66 10.55
CA PHE A 81 0.07 -1.92 11.46
C PHE A 81 0.17 -3.27 12.19
N LEU A 82 0.87 -4.26 11.62
CA LEU A 82 1.12 -5.58 12.22
C LEU A 82 2.33 -5.61 13.17
N SER A 83 3.37 -4.86 12.85
CA SER A 83 4.69 -4.95 13.51
C SER A 83 4.98 -3.78 14.46
N GLY A 84 4.16 -2.73 14.40
CA GLY A 84 4.37 -1.46 15.07
C GLY A 84 5.35 -0.56 14.33
N ALA A 85 5.27 0.75 14.59
CA ALA A 85 6.00 1.77 13.85
C ALA A 85 7.16 2.41 14.67
N THR A 86 7.72 1.71 15.65
CA THR A 86 8.77 2.25 16.54
C THR A 86 10.12 1.58 16.34
N HIS A 87 11.19 2.35 16.54
CA HIS A 87 12.57 1.87 16.44
C HIS A 87 12.87 0.74 17.44
N GLU A 88 12.28 0.78 18.62
CA GLU A 88 12.40 -0.23 19.66
C GLU A 88 11.79 -1.57 19.19
N LEU A 89 10.57 -1.53 18.63
CA LEU A 89 9.90 -2.72 18.11
C LEU A 89 10.70 -3.34 16.95
N TRP A 90 11.16 -2.52 16.01
CA TRP A 90 11.97 -2.99 14.89
C TRP A 90 13.30 -3.61 15.34
N SER A 91 13.99 -2.96 16.29
CA SER A 91 15.28 -3.44 16.79
C SER A 91 15.13 -4.75 17.58
N SER A 92 13.99 -4.96 18.23
CA SER A 92 13.69 -6.18 19.00
C SER A 92 13.70 -7.45 18.15
N VAL A 93 13.45 -7.34 16.84
CA VAL A 93 13.46 -8.46 15.89
C VAL A 93 14.83 -9.17 15.88
N ARG A 94 15.94 -8.44 16.05
CA ARG A 94 17.29 -9.02 16.14
C ARG A 94 17.47 -9.94 17.35
N GLY A 95 16.81 -9.62 18.47
CA GLY A 95 16.85 -10.41 19.70
C GLY A 95 16.00 -11.68 19.64
N GLN A 96 15.15 -11.82 18.61
CA GLN A 96 14.22 -12.94 18.44
C GLN A 96 14.65 -13.88 17.31
N GLN A 97 15.94 -13.89 16.93
CA GLN A 97 16.47 -14.58 15.76
C GLN A 97 16.12 -16.08 15.66
N SER A 98 16.04 -16.81 16.79
CA SER A 98 15.61 -18.22 16.81
C SER A 98 14.09 -18.43 16.64
N GLN A 99 13.29 -17.38 16.90
CA GLN A 99 11.84 -17.34 16.65
C GLN A 99 11.48 -16.67 15.33
N ALA A 100 12.40 -15.92 14.71
CA ALA A 100 12.15 -15.19 13.46
C ALA A 100 11.96 -16.13 12.26
N GLU A 101 12.79 -17.18 12.11
CA GLU A 101 12.66 -18.15 11.01
C GLU A 101 11.41 -19.04 11.13
N GLN A 102 11.03 -19.44 12.36
CA GLN A 102 9.75 -20.13 12.62
C GLN A 102 8.55 -19.17 12.60
N GLY A 103 8.80 -17.89 12.88
CA GLY A 103 7.82 -16.82 13.02
C GLY A 103 7.33 -16.28 11.68
N GLU A 104 8.23 -16.13 10.70
CA GLU A 104 7.89 -15.71 9.32
C GLU A 104 6.82 -16.64 8.74
N GLN A 105 7.05 -17.95 8.85
CA GLN A 105 6.09 -18.95 8.42
C GLN A 105 4.81 -18.89 9.25
N ALA A 106 4.90 -18.71 10.57
CA ALA A 106 3.74 -18.73 11.47
C ALA A 106 2.76 -17.55 11.32
N TRP A 107 3.20 -16.34 10.96
CA TRP A 107 2.26 -15.22 10.72
C TRP A 107 1.77 -15.21 9.28
N LEU A 108 2.62 -15.55 8.30
CA LEU A 108 2.21 -15.65 6.90
C LEU A 108 1.19 -16.77 6.71
N ASP A 109 1.33 -17.89 7.42
CA ASP A 109 0.34 -18.97 7.46
C ASP A 109 -1.04 -18.50 7.96
N VAL A 110 -1.08 -17.55 8.90
CA VAL A 110 -2.34 -16.94 9.34
C VAL A 110 -2.96 -16.12 8.21
N ILE A 111 -2.17 -15.33 7.49
CA ILE A 111 -2.69 -14.53 6.37
C ILE A 111 -3.16 -15.43 5.22
N LEU A 112 -2.40 -16.48 4.88
CA LEU A 112 -2.80 -17.52 3.93
C LEU A 112 -4.10 -18.20 4.36
N HIS A 113 -4.24 -18.52 5.65
CA HIS A 113 -5.48 -19.07 6.19
C HIS A 113 -6.64 -18.10 6.02
N VAL A 114 -6.46 -16.82 6.37
CA VAL A 114 -7.49 -15.78 6.23
C VAL A 114 -7.91 -15.61 4.76
N ALA A 115 -6.95 -15.47 3.84
CA ALA A 115 -7.22 -15.28 2.42
C ALA A 115 -8.06 -16.43 1.83
N ARG A 116 -7.70 -17.68 2.18
CA ARG A 116 -8.43 -18.88 1.77
C ARG A 116 -9.80 -18.99 2.44
N LYS A 117 -9.85 -18.82 3.76
CA LYS A 117 -11.07 -18.97 4.58
C LYS A 117 -12.16 -18.01 4.14
N TYR A 118 -11.80 -16.75 3.87
CA TYR A 118 -12.75 -15.71 3.51
C TYR A 118 -12.84 -15.47 2.00
N ASN A 119 -12.07 -16.21 1.19
CA ASN A 119 -12.04 -16.05 -0.26
C ASN A 119 -11.85 -14.58 -0.65
N VAL A 120 -10.74 -13.98 -0.22
CA VAL A 120 -10.35 -12.59 -0.47
C VAL A 120 -8.83 -12.51 -0.59
N ASP A 121 -8.33 -11.67 -1.48
CA ASP A 121 -6.88 -11.42 -1.56
C ASP A 121 -6.49 -10.37 -0.52
N VAL A 122 -5.28 -10.46 0.01
CA VAL A 122 -4.82 -9.62 1.12
C VAL A 122 -3.49 -8.97 0.77
N VAL A 123 -3.44 -7.64 0.80
CA VAL A 123 -2.18 -6.90 0.94
C VAL A 123 -1.96 -6.66 2.42
N ALA A 124 -1.02 -7.39 3.01
CA ALA A 124 -0.86 -7.61 4.44
C ALA A 124 -0.34 -6.40 5.25
N GLY A 125 -0.23 -5.21 4.65
CA GLY A 125 0.51 -4.12 5.25
C GLY A 125 2.01 -4.41 5.18
N THR A 126 2.75 -4.12 6.25
CA THR A 126 4.17 -4.50 6.33
C THR A 126 4.60 -5.07 7.67
N VAL A 127 5.68 -5.85 7.59
CA VAL A 127 6.40 -6.42 8.72
C VAL A 127 7.89 -6.07 8.60
N VAL A 128 8.56 -5.97 9.74
CA VAL A 128 10.02 -5.83 9.79
C VAL A 128 10.65 -7.21 9.91
N GLU A 129 11.51 -7.54 8.96
CA GLU A 129 12.13 -8.87 8.83
C GLU A 129 13.64 -8.78 8.96
N LEU A 130 14.23 -9.83 9.50
CA LEU A 130 15.67 -9.96 9.62
C LEU A 130 16.21 -10.83 8.48
N ASP A 131 17.04 -10.27 7.62
CA ASP A 131 17.81 -11.06 6.68
C ASP A 131 19.11 -11.54 7.36
N ALA A 132 19.14 -12.83 7.67
CA ALA A 132 20.33 -13.48 8.22
C ALA A 132 21.36 -13.87 7.13
N LYS A 133 20.94 -13.93 5.86
CA LYS A 133 21.69 -14.51 4.72
C LYS A 133 22.45 -13.48 3.87
N ALA A 134 22.22 -12.19 4.05
CA ALA A 134 23.02 -11.16 3.39
C ALA A 134 24.49 -11.19 3.87
N GLU A 135 25.39 -11.75 3.05
CA GLU A 135 26.84 -11.52 3.16
C GLU A 135 27.21 -10.20 2.47
N LEU A 136 26.84 -9.08 3.09
CA LEU A 136 27.18 -7.76 2.59
C LEU A 136 28.42 -7.20 3.33
N PRO A 137 29.37 -6.55 2.61
CA PRO A 137 30.43 -5.78 3.26
C PRO A 137 29.78 -4.64 4.06
N HIS A 138 30.15 -4.50 5.34
CA HIS A 138 29.56 -3.58 6.33
C HIS A 138 28.23 -4.01 6.98
N ARG A 139 27.95 -5.32 7.07
CA ARG A 139 26.84 -5.86 7.87
C ARG A 139 26.80 -5.22 9.28
N LYS A 140 25.67 -4.62 9.64
CA LYS A 140 25.42 -4.16 11.02
C LYS A 140 25.45 -5.37 11.97
N ASP A 141 26.02 -5.21 13.17
CA ASP A 141 26.02 -6.26 14.18
C ASP A 141 24.59 -6.79 14.40
N GLY A 142 24.39 -8.09 14.18
CA GLY A 142 23.09 -8.75 14.29
C GLY A 142 22.24 -8.87 13.02
N GLY A 143 22.74 -8.52 11.82
CA GLY A 143 22.05 -8.70 10.52
C GLY A 143 21.42 -7.44 9.94
N GLU A 144 20.64 -7.54 8.86
CA GLU A 144 19.94 -6.39 8.27
C GLU A 144 18.44 -6.52 8.45
N LEU A 145 17.80 -5.40 8.82
CA LEU A 145 16.36 -5.35 9.01
C LEU A 145 15.72 -4.66 7.81
N TYR A 146 14.65 -5.25 7.32
CA TYR A 146 13.97 -4.82 6.10
C TYR A 146 12.47 -4.64 6.36
N ASN A 147 11.87 -3.64 5.73
CA ASN A 147 10.43 -3.42 5.76
C ASN A 147 9.79 -4.05 4.52
N THR A 148 8.98 -5.07 4.73
CA THR A 148 8.47 -5.93 3.67
C THR A 148 6.93 -6.00 3.69
N SER A 149 6.33 -5.85 2.51
CA SER A 149 4.91 -6.10 2.25
C SER A 149 4.69 -7.41 1.49
N TYR A 150 3.51 -7.97 1.68
CA TYR A 150 3.08 -9.21 1.06
C TYR A 150 1.69 -9.04 0.44
N TYR A 151 1.55 -9.48 -0.80
CA TYR A 151 0.27 -9.80 -1.40
C TYR A 151 0.05 -11.31 -1.28
N VAL A 152 -1.09 -11.71 -0.74
CA VAL A 152 -1.48 -13.11 -0.55
C VAL A 152 -2.82 -13.33 -1.24
N SER A 153 -2.84 -14.19 -2.26
CA SER A 153 -4.07 -14.49 -2.99
C SER A 153 -4.94 -15.51 -2.26
N ARG A 154 -6.24 -15.47 -2.52
CA ARG A 154 -7.25 -16.48 -2.13
C ARG A 154 -6.86 -17.90 -2.57
N ALA A 155 -6.09 -18.02 -3.65
CA ALA A 155 -5.61 -19.30 -4.21
C ALA A 155 -4.34 -19.79 -3.50
N GLY A 156 -3.73 -18.95 -2.65
CA GLY A 156 -2.51 -19.26 -1.89
C GLY A 156 -1.21 -18.88 -2.59
N GLU A 157 -1.26 -18.02 -3.60
CA GLU A 157 -0.06 -17.42 -4.20
C GLU A 157 0.42 -16.26 -3.31
N VAL A 158 1.74 -16.09 -3.22
CA VAL A 158 2.35 -15.06 -2.39
C VAL A 158 3.34 -14.25 -3.23
N HIS A 159 3.19 -12.93 -3.20
CA HIS A 159 4.14 -11.99 -3.79
C HIS A 159 4.69 -11.08 -2.70
N ARG A 160 6.01 -10.85 -2.75
CA ARG A 160 6.75 -10.11 -1.72
C ARG A 160 7.36 -8.85 -2.32
N TYR A 161 7.32 -7.75 -1.59
CA TYR A 161 8.05 -6.52 -1.93
C TYR A 161 8.66 -5.87 -0.69
N THR A 162 9.94 -5.52 -0.79
CA THR A 162 10.74 -4.93 0.28
C THR A 162 11.10 -3.49 -0.08
N LYS A 163 10.79 -2.56 0.82
CA LYS A 163 10.85 -1.11 0.62
C LYS A 163 12.21 -0.66 0.07
N GLN A 164 12.19 0.02 -1.08
CA GLN A 164 13.37 0.53 -1.76
C GLN A 164 13.77 1.93 -1.29
N ASN A 165 12.79 2.76 -0.93
CA ASN A 165 13.04 4.13 -0.50
C ASN A 165 12.62 4.32 0.94
N LEU A 166 13.59 4.28 1.86
CA LEU A 166 13.36 4.52 3.28
C LEU A 166 13.07 6.00 3.55
N TRP A 167 12.04 6.25 4.36
CA TRP A 167 11.87 7.51 5.05
C TRP A 167 13.08 7.75 5.96
N HIS A 168 13.53 9.00 6.09
CA HIS A 168 14.85 9.25 6.69
C HIS A 168 15.03 8.73 8.13
N PRO A 169 14.03 8.74 9.03
CA PRO A 169 14.16 8.19 10.39
C PRO A 169 14.43 6.69 10.34
N GLU A 170 13.78 5.95 9.44
CA GLU A 170 13.89 4.49 9.31
C GLU A 170 15.34 4.03 9.11
N ARG A 171 16.18 4.85 8.44
CA ARG A 171 17.56 4.54 8.05
C ARG A 171 18.49 4.25 9.23
N ALA A 172 18.14 4.72 10.43
CA ALA A 172 18.89 4.38 11.65
C ALA A 172 18.85 2.87 11.92
N THR A 173 17.69 2.23 11.72
CA THR A 173 17.44 0.84 12.10
C THR A 173 17.33 -0.10 10.90
N LEU A 174 16.67 0.34 9.84
CA LEU A 174 16.33 -0.46 8.66
C LEU A 174 17.33 -0.25 7.52
N SER A 175 17.31 -1.20 6.59
CA SER A 175 18.06 -1.18 5.33
C SER A 175 17.06 -1.17 4.16
N ASN A 176 17.38 -0.46 3.09
CA ASN A 176 16.55 -0.46 1.89
C ASN A 176 16.88 -1.67 1.02
N SER A 177 15.90 -2.19 0.27
CA SER A 177 16.20 -3.18 -0.75
C SER A 177 16.99 -2.55 -1.91
N HIS A 178 17.89 -3.34 -2.48
CA HIS A 178 18.68 -2.98 -3.67
C HIS A 178 18.97 -4.26 -4.48
N PRO A 179 19.46 -4.17 -5.75
CA PRO A 179 19.68 -5.34 -6.59
C PRO A 179 20.58 -6.42 -5.97
N GLY A 180 21.54 -6.00 -5.13
CA GLY A 180 22.43 -6.91 -4.39
C GLY A 180 21.79 -7.66 -3.21
N SER A 181 20.70 -7.16 -2.62
CA SER A 181 20.01 -7.81 -1.49
C SER A 181 18.72 -8.51 -1.93
N HIS A 182 17.99 -7.95 -2.89
CA HIS A 182 16.69 -8.45 -3.34
C HIS A 182 16.61 -8.53 -4.88
N PRO A 183 17.51 -9.26 -5.56
CA PRO A 183 17.61 -9.26 -7.02
C PRO A 183 16.27 -9.54 -7.70
N ASP A 184 15.54 -10.58 -7.26
CA ASP A 184 14.25 -10.96 -7.84
C ASP A 184 13.21 -9.83 -7.84
N GLN A 185 13.18 -8.99 -6.80
CA GLN A 185 12.23 -7.88 -6.67
C GLN A 185 12.66 -6.65 -7.48
N HIS A 186 13.95 -6.58 -7.86
CA HIS A 186 14.49 -5.53 -8.71
C HIS A 186 14.43 -5.91 -10.19
N GLU A 187 14.50 -7.20 -10.49
CA GLU A 187 14.31 -7.75 -11.83
C GLU A 187 12.83 -7.80 -12.22
N LEU A 188 11.94 -8.26 -11.34
CA LEU A 188 10.51 -8.39 -11.63
C LEU A 188 9.66 -7.55 -10.66
N ALA A 189 9.28 -6.35 -11.11
CA ALA A 189 8.56 -5.37 -10.29
C ALA A 189 7.03 -5.56 -10.24
N THR A 190 6.49 -6.48 -11.04
CA THR A 190 5.04 -6.69 -11.20
C THR A 190 4.66 -8.16 -11.07
N PHE A 191 3.41 -8.42 -10.71
CA PHE A 191 2.80 -9.75 -10.70
C PHE A 191 1.39 -9.70 -11.28
N VAL A 192 0.76 -10.84 -11.57
CA VAL A 192 -0.62 -10.88 -12.08
C VAL A 192 -1.54 -11.39 -10.98
N ILE A 193 -2.69 -10.74 -10.86
CA ILE A 193 -3.78 -11.15 -9.97
C ILE A 193 -5.04 -11.39 -10.80
N GLU A 194 -5.95 -12.22 -10.29
CA GLU A 194 -7.23 -12.48 -10.92
C GLU A 194 -8.36 -12.02 -9.99
N THR A 195 -9.26 -11.18 -10.50
CA THR A 195 -10.46 -10.77 -9.75
C THR A 195 -11.38 -11.98 -9.54
N LYS A 196 -12.33 -11.90 -8.59
CA LYS A 196 -13.34 -12.97 -8.43
C LYS A 196 -14.20 -13.20 -9.67
N ARG A 197 -14.18 -12.26 -10.61
CA ARG A 197 -14.95 -12.27 -11.87
C ARG A 197 -14.08 -12.71 -13.06
N GLY A 198 -12.84 -13.13 -12.84
CA GLY A 198 -11.99 -13.77 -13.85
C GLY A 198 -11.20 -12.82 -14.75
N THR A 199 -11.07 -11.56 -14.34
CA THR A 199 -10.27 -10.55 -15.07
C THR A 199 -8.87 -10.53 -14.50
N ARG A 200 -7.87 -10.71 -15.37
CA ARG A 200 -6.46 -10.69 -14.98
C ARG A 200 -5.89 -9.29 -15.07
N VAL A 201 -5.30 -8.85 -13.99
CA VAL A 201 -4.81 -7.49 -13.77
C VAL A 201 -3.34 -7.57 -13.37
N ARG A 202 -2.47 -6.74 -13.97
CA ARG A 202 -1.07 -6.64 -13.53
C ARG A 202 -1.01 -5.75 -12.28
N ALA A 203 -0.56 -6.30 -11.17
CA ALA A 203 -0.37 -5.58 -9.92
C ALA A 203 1.11 -5.26 -9.68
N ALA A 204 1.36 -4.24 -8.86
CA ALA A 204 2.64 -3.96 -8.24
C ALA A 204 2.44 -3.47 -6.81
N MET A 205 3.52 -3.41 -6.04
CA MET A 205 3.53 -2.83 -4.70
C MET A 205 4.51 -1.66 -4.61
N ALA A 206 4.17 -0.65 -3.83
CA ALA A 206 5.06 0.41 -3.36
C ALA A 206 4.80 0.57 -1.85
N ILE A 207 5.76 1.05 -1.06
CA ILE A 207 5.54 1.22 0.38
C ILE A 207 5.82 2.67 0.76
N CYS A 208 4.77 3.36 1.23
CA CYS A 208 4.85 4.67 1.86
C CYS A 208 5.75 5.67 1.09
N TRP A 209 6.95 5.96 1.60
CA TRP A 209 7.90 6.90 1.02
C TRP A 209 8.31 6.57 -0.41
N ASP A 210 8.15 5.33 -0.89
CA ASP A 210 8.28 5.00 -2.31
C ASP A 210 7.41 5.90 -3.21
N LEU A 211 6.23 6.35 -2.74
CA LEU A 211 5.34 7.28 -3.45
C LEU A 211 6.07 8.56 -3.91
N ALA A 212 7.05 9.02 -3.13
CA ALA A 212 7.83 10.22 -3.43
C ALA A 212 8.85 10.01 -4.57
N TRP A 213 9.18 8.76 -4.93
CA TRP A 213 10.26 8.44 -5.86
C TRP A 213 9.74 7.90 -7.19
N TYR A 214 9.73 8.74 -8.23
CA TYR A 214 9.31 8.32 -9.56
C TYR A 214 10.10 7.11 -10.08
N ASP A 215 11.38 6.98 -9.76
CA ASP A 215 12.23 5.88 -10.21
C ASP A 215 11.65 4.50 -9.84
N ARG A 216 11.01 4.38 -8.67
CA ARG A 216 10.31 3.14 -8.26
C ARG A 216 9.16 2.82 -9.20
N PHE A 217 8.42 3.82 -9.65
CA PHE A 217 7.29 3.65 -10.56
C PHE A 217 7.76 3.41 -11.99
N ASN A 218 8.83 4.09 -12.41
CA ASN A 218 9.47 3.85 -13.70
C ASN A 218 10.03 2.41 -13.81
N GLN A 219 10.55 1.85 -12.71
CA GLN A 219 10.95 0.44 -12.65
C GLN A 219 9.80 -0.50 -13.03
N MET A 220 8.55 -0.18 -12.63
CA MET A 220 7.37 -1.01 -12.94
C MET A 220 6.95 -0.98 -14.42
N LEU A 221 7.47 -0.02 -15.19
CA LEU A 221 7.31 0.07 -16.66
C LEU A 221 8.48 -0.55 -17.42
N THR A 222 9.49 -1.07 -16.71
CA THR A 222 10.71 -1.61 -17.32
C THR A 222 10.64 -3.14 -17.37
N PRO A 223 10.96 -3.78 -18.51
CA PRO A 223 11.00 -5.24 -18.59
C PRO A 223 12.10 -5.84 -17.69
N PRO A 224 11.97 -7.09 -17.24
CA PRO A 224 10.92 -8.04 -17.60
C PRO A 224 9.57 -7.77 -16.94
N PHE A 225 8.50 -8.22 -17.61
CA PHE A 225 7.15 -8.17 -17.09
C PHE A 225 6.68 -9.56 -16.70
N SER A 226 5.76 -9.63 -15.74
CA SER A 226 5.08 -10.87 -15.39
C SER A 226 4.18 -11.36 -16.53
N ALA A 227 3.32 -12.34 -16.23
CA ALA A 227 2.29 -12.79 -17.16
C ALA A 227 1.43 -11.63 -17.72
N ALA A 228 0.74 -11.91 -18.82
CA ALA A 228 -0.10 -10.94 -19.52
C ALA A 228 -1.27 -10.46 -18.64
N SER A 229 -1.56 -9.17 -18.73
CA SER A 229 -2.80 -8.58 -18.23
C SER A 229 -3.85 -8.57 -19.33
N ASP A 230 -5.13 -8.69 -18.97
CA ASP A 230 -6.24 -8.54 -19.92
C ASP A 230 -6.35 -7.07 -20.44
N LEU A 231 -5.66 -6.13 -19.79
CA LEU A 231 -5.58 -4.72 -20.17
C LEU A 231 -4.37 -4.40 -21.08
N ASP A 232 -3.50 -5.37 -21.36
CA ASP A 232 -2.36 -5.14 -22.27
C ASP A 232 -2.84 -4.77 -23.68
N ARG A 233 -2.10 -3.87 -24.34
CA ARG A 233 -2.36 -3.41 -25.71
C ARG A 233 -1.08 -3.29 -26.51
N ASP A 234 -1.15 -3.58 -27.79
CA ASP A 234 -0.02 -3.38 -28.71
C ASP A 234 0.38 -1.90 -28.77
N GLY A 235 1.69 -1.68 -28.91
CA GLY A 235 2.27 -0.34 -29.01
C GLY A 235 2.30 0.43 -27.68
N GLN A 236 1.97 -0.19 -26.56
CA GLN A 236 2.12 0.40 -25.22
C GLN A 236 3.15 -0.40 -24.43
N VAL A 237 3.96 0.28 -23.61
CA VAL A 237 4.79 -0.42 -22.64
C VAL A 237 3.88 -1.14 -21.64
N LYS A 238 4.25 -2.38 -21.30
CA LYS A 238 3.57 -3.11 -20.23
C LYS A 238 3.89 -2.44 -18.89
N GLY A 239 2.97 -2.57 -17.96
CA GLY A 239 3.05 -1.93 -16.65
C GLY A 239 1.89 -2.33 -15.76
N PRO A 240 1.93 -1.95 -14.47
CA PRO A 240 0.89 -2.31 -13.51
C PRO A 240 -0.41 -1.62 -13.87
N ASP A 241 -1.53 -2.33 -13.81
CA ASP A 241 -2.87 -1.76 -13.88
C ASP A 241 -3.32 -1.26 -12.50
N VAL A 242 -2.82 -1.88 -11.43
CA VAL A 242 -3.05 -1.48 -10.04
C VAL A 242 -1.75 -1.51 -9.25
N ILE A 243 -1.54 -0.49 -8.41
CA ILE A 243 -0.41 -0.39 -7.49
C ILE A 243 -0.98 -0.31 -6.08
N PHE A 244 -0.62 -1.29 -5.24
CA PHE A 244 -0.98 -1.28 -3.83
C PHE A 244 0.11 -0.59 -3.02
N ALA A 245 -0.27 0.42 -2.24
CA ALA A 245 0.65 1.23 -1.46
C ALA A 245 0.30 1.25 0.04
N PRO A 246 0.66 0.20 0.81
CA PRO A 246 0.66 0.26 2.26
C PRO A 246 1.49 1.45 2.74
N THR A 247 0.89 2.29 3.59
CA THR A 247 1.47 3.57 4.00
C THR A 247 1.27 3.78 5.50
N CYS A 248 2.30 4.30 6.18
CA CYS A 248 2.23 4.78 7.54
C CYS A 248 2.79 6.20 7.53
N TRP A 249 1.88 7.17 7.47
CA TRP A 249 2.22 8.58 7.28
C TRP A 249 1.33 9.45 8.15
N TYR A 250 1.95 10.22 9.03
CA TYR A 250 1.29 11.12 9.97
C TYR A 250 1.40 12.57 9.50
N ALA A 251 0.46 13.41 9.94
CA ALA A 251 0.49 14.84 9.62
C ALA A 251 1.69 15.56 10.26
N SER A 252 2.31 14.93 11.26
CA SER A 252 3.50 15.39 11.98
C SER A 252 4.82 14.99 11.33
N ASP A 253 4.84 14.16 10.27
CA ASP A 253 6.09 13.56 9.76
C ASP A 253 7.06 14.57 9.15
N GLY A 254 6.57 15.68 8.58
CA GLY A 254 7.42 16.78 8.14
C GLY A 254 8.09 17.57 9.27
N GLY A 255 7.81 17.22 10.53
CA GLY A 255 8.38 17.83 11.70
C GLY A 255 7.90 19.26 11.96
N SER A 256 8.58 19.93 12.89
CA SER A 256 8.26 21.29 13.33
C SER A 256 8.40 22.29 12.18
N ALA A 257 9.37 22.04 11.30
CA ALA A 257 9.63 22.86 10.12
C ALA A 257 8.45 22.84 9.14
N ALA A 258 7.95 21.67 8.74
CA ALA A 258 6.83 21.59 7.81
C ALA A 258 5.55 22.20 8.39
N LEU A 259 5.23 21.90 9.65
CA LEU A 259 4.06 22.45 10.34
C LEU A 259 4.11 23.99 10.44
N ALA A 260 5.30 24.56 10.66
CA ALA A 260 5.48 26.01 10.71
C ALA A 260 5.21 26.70 9.37
N TRP A 261 5.56 26.05 8.25
CA TRP A 261 5.33 26.55 6.89
C TRP A 261 3.89 26.32 6.41
N ASN A 262 3.38 25.10 6.57
CA ASN A 262 2.06 24.70 6.13
C ASN A 262 1.58 23.50 6.97
N PRO A 263 0.63 23.71 7.91
CA PRO A 263 0.07 22.64 8.73
C PRO A 263 -0.62 21.51 7.94
N CYS A 264 -0.92 21.74 6.66
CA CYS A 264 -1.54 20.75 5.78
C CYS A 264 -0.54 20.20 4.73
N ALA A 265 0.77 20.39 4.91
CA ALA A 265 1.80 19.99 3.96
C ALA A 265 1.73 18.49 3.64
N GLU A 266 1.73 17.64 4.65
CA GLU A 266 1.71 16.18 4.48
C GLU A 266 0.43 15.69 3.79
N ALA A 267 -0.73 16.24 4.16
CA ALA A 267 -2.00 15.93 3.52
C ALA A 267 -1.98 16.25 2.01
N ARG A 268 -1.49 17.45 1.66
CA ARG A 268 -1.37 17.92 0.28
C ARG A 268 -0.35 17.09 -0.50
N LEU A 269 0.74 16.70 0.15
CA LEU A 269 1.80 15.90 -0.44
C LEU A 269 1.27 14.51 -0.81
N LEU A 270 0.60 13.81 0.12
CA LEU A 270 0.01 12.50 -0.17
C LEU A 270 -1.01 12.53 -1.30
N ASP A 271 -1.93 13.50 -1.29
CA ASP A 271 -2.91 13.66 -2.37
C ASP A 271 -2.22 13.88 -3.72
N SER A 272 -1.19 14.74 -3.74
CA SER A 272 -0.46 15.10 -4.96
C SER A 272 0.34 13.93 -5.50
N LEU A 273 1.09 13.22 -4.64
CA LEU A 273 1.88 12.06 -5.03
C LEU A 273 0.98 10.95 -5.55
N THR A 274 -0.07 10.60 -4.82
CA THR A 274 -0.97 9.50 -5.21
C THR A 274 -1.60 9.76 -6.58
N GLN A 275 -2.10 10.98 -6.82
CA GLN A 275 -2.66 11.34 -8.12
C GLN A 275 -1.62 11.40 -9.22
N ALA A 276 -0.45 11.98 -8.95
CA ALA A 276 0.62 12.10 -9.94
C ALA A 276 1.07 10.71 -10.41
N ARG A 277 1.31 9.77 -9.48
CA ARG A 277 1.72 8.40 -9.82
C ARG A 277 0.65 7.63 -10.60
N ALA A 278 -0.63 7.83 -10.28
CA ALA A 278 -1.72 7.22 -11.04
C ALA A 278 -1.72 7.69 -12.51
N VAL A 279 -1.48 8.99 -12.74
CA VAL A 279 -1.43 9.57 -14.09
C VAL A 279 -0.17 9.14 -14.84
N GLU A 280 1.02 9.32 -14.23
CA GLU A 280 2.31 9.04 -14.87
C GLU A 280 2.47 7.59 -15.33
N ILE A 281 1.84 6.65 -14.62
CA ILE A 281 1.89 5.21 -14.90
C ILE A 281 0.64 4.72 -15.64
N GLU A 282 -0.38 5.56 -15.77
CA GLU A 282 -1.70 5.21 -16.31
C GLU A 282 -2.27 3.95 -15.63
N ALA A 283 -2.31 3.99 -14.29
CA ALA A 283 -2.65 2.89 -13.40
C ALA A 283 -3.49 3.36 -12.20
N LEU A 284 -4.19 2.44 -11.54
CA LEU A 284 -4.79 2.71 -10.23
C LEU A 284 -3.70 2.75 -9.16
N VAL A 285 -3.76 3.73 -8.27
CA VAL A 285 -2.94 3.77 -7.05
C VAL A 285 -3.87 3.63 -5.86
N VAL A 286 -3.69 2.55 -5.11
CA VAL A 286 -4.47 2.19 -3.92
C VAL A 286 -3.59 2.39 -2.70
N MET A 287 -3.60 3.61 -2.16
CA MET A 287 -2.79 4.00 -1.01
C MET A 287 -3.59 3.82 0.28
N CYS A 288 -3.22 2.83 1.08
CA CYS A 288 -3.87 2.56 2.37
C CYS A 288 -2.98 3.09 3.48
N ASN A 289 -3.41 4.17 4.12
CA ASN A 289 -2.67 4.82 5.20
C ASN A 289 -3.18 4.38 6.58
N ILE A 290 -2.33 4.55 7.58
CA ILE A 290 -2.65 4.27 8.98
C ILE A 290 -3.70 5.27 9.52
N ALA A 291 -4.56 4.80 10.43
CA ALA A 291 -5.36 5.68 11.28
C ALA A 291 -4.48 6.33 12.35
N GLY A 292 -4.96 7.39 13.02
CA GLY A 292 -4.20 7.97 14.12
C GLY A 292 -4.95 8.99 14.96
N PRO A 293 -4.27 9.56 15.98
CA PRO A 293 -4.87 10.51 16.90
C PRO A 293 -5.38 11.77 16.18
N ILE A 294 -6.65 12.13 16.39
CA ILE A 294 -7.25 13.33 15.81
C ILE A 294 -7.04 14.52 16.76
N PHE A 295 -6.48 15.60 16.23
CA PHE A 295 -6.31 16.86 16.93
C PHE A 295 -7.28 17.89 16.36
N SER A 296 -7.93 18.67 17.24
CA SER A 296 -8.79 19.78 16.84
C SER A 296 -7.95 20.90 16.20
N PRO A 297 -8.56 21.79 15.39
CA PRO A 297 -7.88 22.96 14.86
C PRO A 297 -7.19 23.81 15.94
N ASP A 298 -7.82 23.95 17.11
CA ASP A 298 -7.25 24.68 18.24
C ASP A 298 -6.03 23.97 18.85
N GLN A 299 -6.07 22.63 18.95
CA GLN A 299 -4.93 21.84 19.41
C GLN A 299 -3.75 21.95 18.43
N ILE A 300 -4.01 21.88 17.12
CA ILE A 300 -2.99 22.06 16.07
C ILE A 300 -2.41 23.49 16.13
N GLN A 301 -3.26 24.51 16.30
CA GLN A 301 -2.82 25.89 16.40
C GLN A 301 -1.95 26.11 17.64
N SER A 302 -2.38 25.57 18.80
CA SER A 302 -1.62 25.65 20.04
C SER A 302 -0.25 24.98 19.92
N LEU A 303 -0.21 23.77 19.37
CA LEU A 303 1.04 23.05 19.10
C LEU A 303 1.94 23.84 18.13
N THR A 304 1.37 24.42 17.07
CA THR A 304 2.12 25.25 16.11
C THR A 304 2.74 26.48 16.77
N GLN A 305 2.03 27.12 17.71
CA GLN A 305 2.56 28.24 18.47
C GLN A 305 3.68 27.80 19.43
N GLN A 306 3.52 26.66 20.10
CA GLN A 306 4.56 26.08 20.97
C GLN A 306 5.83 25.77 20.18
N ILE A 307 5.71 25.14 19.02
CA ILE A 307 6.82 24.85 18.10
C ILE A 307 7.53 26.13 17.66
N LYS A 308 6.78 27.18 17.30
CA LYS A 308 7.38 28.46 16.89
C LYS A 308 8.16 29.13 18.02
N ALA A 309 7.74 28.93 19.27
CA ALA A 309 8.44 29.45 20.44
C ALA A 309 9.64 28.58 20.84
N ASN A 310 9.53 27.26 20.68
CA ASN A 310 10.58 26.28 20.96
C ASN A 310 10.65 25.23 19.84
N PRO A 311 11.53 25.43 18.83
CA PRO A 311 11.64 24.53 17.69
C PRO A 311 12.02 23.08 18.02
N ASP A 312 12.62 22.85 19.20
CA ASP A 312 13.04 21.53 19.70
C ASP A 312 11.92 20.79 20.47
N THR A 313 10.67 21.24 20.35
CA THR A 313 9.52 20.59 20.99
C THR A 313 9.25 19.22 20.35
N ASP A 314 9.23 18.16 21.16
CA ASP A 314 8.80 16.83 20.73
C ASP A 314 7.37 16.88 20.18
N LEU A 315 7.19 16.32 18.99
CA LEU A 315 5.89 16.33 18.32
C LEU A 315 5.09 15.08 18.66
N PRO A 316 3.80 15.22 19.06
CA PRO A 316 2.93 14.06 19.11
C PRO A 316 2.68 13.53 17.69
N LEU A 317 2.35 12.24 17.60
CA LEU A 317 1.81 11.68 16.36
C LEU A 317 0.42 12.29 16.09
N ILE A 318 0.29 12.94 14.94
CA ILE A 318 -0.98 13.51 14.48
C ILE A 318 -1.51 12.64 13.36
N GLY A 319 -2.63 11.97 13.61
CA GLY A 319 -3.30 11.12 12.63
C GLY A 319 -3.65 11.88 11.37
N LEU A 320 -3.28 11.32 10.23
CA LEU A 320 -3.62 11.85 8.92
C LEU A 320 -4.77 11.07 8.27
N GLY A 321 -4.70 9.73 8.34
CA GLY A 321 -5.60 8.87 7.56
C GLY A 321 -5.43 9.13 6.08
N ARG A 322 -6.52 9.51 5.39
CA ARG A 322 -6.53 9.76 3.93
C ARG A 322 -6.16 8.53 3.10
N SER A 323 -6.57 7.33 3.51
CA SER A 323 -6.50 6.19 2.59
C SER A 323 -7.26 6.52 1.30
N THR A 324 -6.61 6.37 0.16
CA THR A 324 -7.00 6.98 -1.12
C THR A 324 -6.88 5.99 -2.28
N ILE A 325 -7.87 6.01 -3.17
CA ILE A 325 -7.81 5.37 -4.49
C ILE A 325 -7.77 6.47 -5.54
N ALA A 326 -6.68 6.53 -6.30
CA ALA A 326 -6.51 7.46 -7.40
C ALA A 326 -6.46 6.72 -8.75
N SER A 327 -6.94 7.39 -9.79
CA SER A 327 -6.97 6.87 -11.17
C SER A 327 -6.75 8.02 -12.16
N PRO A 328 -6.20 7.74 -13.35
CA PRO A 328 -6.41 8.59 -14.51
C PRO A 328 -7.90 8.90 -14.71
N PHE A 329 -8.20 10.10 -15.22
CA PHE A 329 -9.54 10.68 -15.43
C PHE A 329 -10.44 10.88 -14.20
N LEU A 330 -10.50 9.93 -13.27
CA LEU A 330 -11.33 10.06 -12.07
C LEU A 330 -10.71 10.98 -11.02
N GLY A 331 -9.40 11.21 -11.09
CA GLY A 331 -8.69 11.87 -10.02
C GLY A 331 -8.71 10.98 -8.78
N ILE A 332 -9.14 11.56 -7.65
CA ILE A 332 -9.41 10.83 -6.42
C ILE A 332 -10.78 10.16 -6.53
N ALA A 333 -10.77 8.86 -6.83
CA ALA A 333 -11.99 8.07 -6.98
C ALA A 333 -12.66 7.77 -5.63
N ALA A 334 -11.86 7.59 -4.58
CA ALA A 334 -12.34 7.42 -3.21
C ALA A 334 -11.27 7.85 -2.20
N GLN A 335 -11.69 8.38 -1.06
CA GLN A 335 -10.81 8.74 0.06
C GLN A 335 -11.57 8.63 1.39
N THR A 336 -10.90 8.15 2.44
CA THR A 336 -11.45 8.19 3.81
C THR A 336 -11.56 9.64 4.31
N PRO A 337 -12.64 10.01 5.01
CA PRO A 337 -12.92 11.41 5.35
C PRO A 337 -11.99 12.00 6.42
N ASP A 338 -11.41 11.17 7.28
CA ASP A 338 -10.60 11.61 8.42
C ASP A 338 -9.55 10.55 8.81
N ALA A 339 -8.95 10.70 10.00
CA ALA A 339 -7.93 9.81 10.54
C ALA A 339 -8.47 8.68 11.44
N ASN A 340 -9.79 8.49 11.51
CA ASN A 340 -10.40 7.40 12.28
C ASN A 340 -10.19 6.06 11.58
N GLU A 341 -10.41 4.97 12.32
CA GLU A 341 -10.48 3.66 11.71
C GLU A 341 -11.70 3.53 10.81
N ALA A 342 -11.51 3.08 9.57
CA ALA A 342 -12.58 2.90 8.60
C ALA A 342 -12.20 1.87 7.54
N LEU A 343 -13.20 1.09 7.11
CA LEU A 343 -13.08 0.21 5.95
C LEU A 343 -13.67 0.93 4.73
N LEU A 344 -12.80 1.45 3.88
CA LEU A 344 -13.20 2.11 2.62
C LEU A 344 -13.48 1.05 1.56
N LEU A 345 -14.67 1.09 0.95
CA LEU A 345 -15.13 0.17 -0.09
C LEU A 345 -15.34 0.95 -1.39
N GLN A 346 -14.65 0.55 -2.46
CA GLN A 346 -14.81 1.18 -3.76
C GLN A 346 -14.73 0.15 -4.89
N SER A 347 -15.65 0.26 -5.85
CA SER A 347 -15.59 -0.44 -7.13
C SER A 347 -14.99 0.49 -8.19
N ILE A 348 -14.03 0.01 -8.98
CA ILE A 348 -13.45 0.76 -10.10
C ILE A 348 -13.71 0.01 -11.40
N ASP A 349 -14.17 0.73 -12.42
CA ASP A 349 -14.30 0.23 -13.79
C ASP A 349 -12.95 0.38 -14.53
N LEU A 350 -12.29 -0.75 -14.78
CA LEU A 350 -10.97 -0.84 -15.38
C LEU A 350 -10.91 -0.32 -16.82
N ASN A 351 -12.04 -0.12 -17.49
CA ASN A 351 -12.06 0.54 -18.81
C ASN A 351 -11.48 1.96 -18.74
N VAL A 352 -11.56 2.63 -17.58
CA VAL A 352 -10.97 3.97 -17.40
C VAL A 352 -9.48 3.99 -17.69
N LEU A 353 -8.76 2.90 -17.41
CA LEU A 353 -7.33 2.79 -17.69
C LEU A 353 -7.07 2.64 -19.19
N LEU A 354 -7.91 1.90 -19.90
CA LEU A 354 -7.79 1.72 -21.34
C LEU A 354 -8.04 3.05 -22.07
N ASP A 355 -9.11 3.76 -21.69
CA ASP A 355 -9.44 5.07 -22.25
C ASP A 355 -8.33 6.09 -21.94
N ALA A 356 -7.80 6.09 -20.71
CA ALA A 356 -6.70 6.97 -20.33
C ALA A 356 -5.44 6.70 -21.15
N ARG A 357 -5.01 5.43 -21.27
CA ARG A 357 -3.84 5.04 -22.08
C ARG A 357 -3.99 5.40 -23.56
N GLN A 358 -5.22 5.37 -24.07
CA GLN A 358 -5.51 5.76 -25.45
C GLN A 358 -5.43 7.28 -25.66
N VAL A 359 -5.82 8.08 -24.66
CA VAL A 359 -5.91 9.55 -24.77
C VAL A 359 -4.62 10.23 -24.32
N TYR A 360 -4.10 9.88 -23.14
CA TYR A 360 -2.88 10.47 -22.56
C TYR A 360 -1.61 9.92 -23.18
N ARG A 361 -1.63 8.66 -23.67
CA ARG A 361 -0.54 8.03 -24.42
C ARG A 361 0.78 7.97 -23.65
N MET A 362 0.80 8.05 -22.31
CA MET A 362 2.06 8.08 -21.56
C MET A 362 2.84 6.77 -21.72
N ARG A 363 2.16 5.60 -21.69
CA ARG A 363 2.79 4.31 -21.97
C ARG A 363 3.22 4.11 -23.41
N TYR A 364 2.52 4.74 -24.35
CA TYR A 364 2.92 4.74 -25.75
C TYR A 364 4.20 5.55 -25.92
N ASP A 365 4.24 6.77 -25.36
CA ASP A 365 5.40 7.65 -25.41
C ASP A 365 6.61 7.04 -24.67
N HIS A 366 6.38 6.32 -23.57
CA HIS A 366 7.43 5.59 -22.87
C HIS A 366 8.03 4.47 -23.73
N ALA A 367 7.20 3.72 -24.49
CA ALA A 367 7.66 2.68 -25.40
C ALA A 367 8.48 3.20 -26.60
N LEU A 368 8.46 4.51 -26.87
CA LEU A 368 9.24 5.16 -27.93
C LEU A 368 10.60 5.69 -27.45
N ARG A 369 10.88 5.67 -26.14
CA ARG A 369 12.16 6.07 -25.55
C ARG A 369 13.13 4.90 -25.57
#